data_AF-A0A946EG34-F1
#
_entry.id   AF-A0A946EG34-F1
#
_cell.length_a   1.000
_cell.length_b   1.000
_cell.length_c   1.000
_cell.angle_alpha   90.00
_cell.angle_beta   90.00
_cell.angle_gamma   90.00
#
_symmetry.space_group_name_H-M   'P 1'
#
loop_
_entity.id
_entity.type
_entity.pdbx_description
1 polymer ?
#
loop_
_entity_poly.entity_id
_entity_poly.type
_entity_poly.pdbx_seq_one_letter_code
_entity_poly.pdbx_strand_id
1 'polypeptide(L)' 'MSAKPLDPASADSIATTVMAATKTRGPVEKWDPPFCGDLDMRIARDGTWVYLGTPIGRFELVKLFSSVLRKD' A
#
# COMPACT_ATOMS: atom_id res chain seq x y z
N MET A 1 -30.60 -13.94 13.49
CA MET A 1 -29.61 -14.79 12.80
C MET A 1 -28.27 -14.55 13.48
N SER A 2 -27.90 -15.38 14.48
CA SER A 2 -26.62 -15.21 15.20
C SER A 2 -25.49 -15.84 14.39
N ALA A 3 -24.49 -15.05 14.01
CA ALA A 3 -23.25 -15.59 13.46
C ALA A 3 -22.56 -16.43 14.54
N LYS A 4 -22.34 -17.71 14.24
CA LYS A 4 -21.59 -18.64 15.08
C LYS A 4 -20.13 -18.14 15.18
N PRO A 5 -19.48 -18.20 16.36
CA PRO A 5 -18.09 -17.77 16.50
C PRO A 5 -17.21 -18.57 15.55
N LEU A 6 -16.38 -17.88 14.77
CA LEU A 6 -15.44 -18.52 13.85
C LEU A 6 -14.33 -19.21 14.66
N ASP A 7 -14.12 -20.49 14.36
CA ASP A 7 -13.02 -21.27 14.93
C ASP A 7 -11.69 -20.70 14.41
N PRO A 8 -10.74 -20.34 15.30
CA PRO A 8 -9.45 -19.79 14.90
C PRO A 8 -8.65 -20.72 13.97
N ALA A 9 -8.87 -22.04 14.02
CA ALA A 9 -8.18 -23.03 13.19
C ALA A 9 -8.89 -23.33 11.85
N SER A 10 -10.03 -22.70 11.57
CA SER A 10 -10.75 -22.89 10.29
C SER A 10 -10.00 -22.25 9.12
N ALA A 11 -10.07 -22.87 7.94
CA ALA A 11 -9.52 -22.33 6.70
C ALA A 11 -10.04 -20.91 6.40
N ASP A 12 -11.31 -20.62 6.75
CA ASP A 12 -11.90 -19.28 6.58
C ASP A 12 -11.28 -18.24 7.54
N SER A 13 -10.91 -18.65 8.75
CA SER A 13 -10.18 -17.82 9.72
C SER A 13 -8.79 -17.47 9.20
N ILE A 14 -8.10 -18.46 8.62
CA ILE A 14 -6.76 -18.27 8.02
C ILE A 14 -6.86 -17.31 6.83
N ALA A 15 -7.80 -17.52 5.91
CA ALA A 15 -8.00 -16.65 4.75
C ALA A 15 -8.31 -15.20 5.18
N THR A 16 -9.17 -15.02 6.18
CA THR A 16 -9.51 -13.69 6.73
C THR A 16 -8.30 -13.01 7.36
N THR A 17 -7.48 -13.76 8.11
CA THR A 17 -6.26 -13.23 8.75
C THR A 17 -5.21 -12.81 7.73
N VAL A 18 -5.00 -13.59 6.67
CA VAL A 18 -4.09 -13.23 5.57
C VAL A 18 -4.56 -12.00 4.81
N MET A 19 -5.87 -11.87 4.56
CA MET A 19 -6.46 -10.66 3.96
C MET A 19 -6.36 -9.43 4.87
N ALA A 20 -6.41 -9.60 6.20
CA ALA A 20 -6.21 -8.51 7.15
C ALA A 20 -4.73 -8.08 7.22
N ALA A 21 -3.80 -9.03 7.17
CA ALA A 21 -2.36 -8.76 7.18
C ALA A 21 -1.87 -8.03 5.92
N THR A 22 -2.48 -8.30 4.76
CA THR A 22 -2.15 -7.64 3.48
C THR A 22 -2.64 -6.19 3.37
N LYS A 23 -3.29 -5.66 4.43
CA LYS A 23 -4.00 -4.37 4.40
C LYS A 23 -3.33 -3.26 5.21
N THR A 24 -2.00 -3.27 5.32
CA THR A 24 -1.28 -2.21 6.03
C THR A 24 -0.39 -1.42 5.07
N ARG A 25 -0.68 -0.12 4.92
CA ARG A 25 0.34 0.84 4.45
C ARG A 25 1.51 0.81 5.45
N GLY A 26 2.71 1.11 4.97
CA GLY A 26 3.85 1.26 5.88
C GLY A 26 3.53 2.32 6.95
N PRO A 27 4.07 2.20 8.18
CA PRO A 27 3.87 3.19 9.24
C PRO A 27 4.70 4.46 8.97
N VAL A 28 4.45 5.14 7.84
CA VAL A 28 5.25 6.25 7.31
C VAL A 28 5.37 7.43 8.28
N GLU A 29 4.35 7.65 9.11
CA GLU A 29 4.33 8.71 10.13
C GLU A 29 5.29 8.45 11.30
N LYS A 30 5.78 7.22 11.45
CA LYS A 30 6.76 6.84 12.50
C LYS A 30 8.19 6.91 12.00
N TRP A 31 8.41 7.11 10.70
CA TRP A 31 9.72 7.10 10.09
C TRP A 31 10.27 8.53 10.04
N ASP A 32 11.52 8.73 10.44
CA ASP A 32 12.20 10.03 10.29
C ASP A 32 13.62 9.83 9.74
N PRO A 33 13.76 9.27 8.52
CA PRO A 33 15.06 9.12 7.89
C PRO A 33 15.57 10.47 7.38
N PRO A 34 16.90 10.67 7.27
CA PRO A 34 17.44 11.83 6.60
C PRO A 34 16.99 11.87 5.14
N PHE A 35 16.71 13.07 4.63
CA PHE A 35 16.36 13.29 3.23
C PHE A 35 17.51 12.86 2.31
N CYS A 36 17.20 12.07 1.28
CA CYS A 36 18.18 11.53 0.34
C CYS A 36 18.10 12.13 -1.08
N GLY A 37 17.34 13.20 -1.26
CA GLY A 37 17.15 13.86 -2.55
C GLY A 37 15.78 13.62 -3.17
N ASP A 38 15.49 14.36 -4.23
CA ASP A 38 14.25 14.26 -4.99
C ASP A 38 14.34 13.16 -6.05
N LEU A 39 13.25 12.41 -6.22
CA LEU A 39 13.05 11.55 -7.38
C LEU A 39 12.21 12.31 -8.41
N ASP A 40 12.55 12.18 -9.71
CA ASP A 40 11.68 12.64 -10.81
C ASP A 40 10.47 11.70 -10.94
N MET A 41 9.58 11.82 -9.97
CA MET A 41 8.35 11.06 -9.82
C MET A 41 7.19 12.04 -9.68
N ARG A 42 6.20 11.92 -10.56
CA ARG A 42 5.04 12.82 -10.60
C ARG A 42 3.75 12.04 -10.66
N ILE A 43 2.79 12.41 -9.83
CA ILE A 43 1.41 11.94 -9.89
C ILE A 43 0.59 13.03 -10.57
N ALA A 44 0.15 12.79 -11.80
CA ALA A 44 -0.70 13.72 -12.55
C ALA A 44 -2.13 13.76 -11.96
N ARG A 45 -2.91 14.78 -12.32
CA ARG A 45 -4.27 15.00 -11.79
C ARG A 45 -5.25 13.88 -12.14
N ASP A 46 -5.02 13.20 -13.25
CA ASP A 46 -5.78 12.02 -13.70
C ASP A 46 -5.37 10.73 -12.97
N GLY A 47 -4.36 10.79 -12.10
CA GLY A 47 -3.82 9.65 -11.38
C GLY A 47 -2.67 8.93 -12.10
N THR A 48 -2.23 9.39 -13.27
CA THR A 48 -1.09 8.79 -13.98
C THR A 48 0.22 9.05 -13.23
N TRP A 49 0.96 7.98 -12.92
CA TRP A 49 2.31 8.07 -12.36
C TRP A 49 3.33 8.16 -13.48
N VAL A 50 4.25 9.13 -13.40
CA VAL A 50 5.34 9.37 -14.35
C VAL A 50 6.66 9.27 -13.61
N TYR A 51 7.61 8.54 -14.19
CA TYR A 51 8.99 8.45 -13.71
C TYR A 51 9.96 8.72 -14.87
N LEU A 52 10.89 9.66 -14.68
CA LEU A 52 11.84 10.08 -15.73
C LEU A 52 11.15 10.41 -17.06
N GLY A 53 10.06 11.19 -16.98
CA GLY A 53 9.24 11.57 -18.13
C GLY A 53 8.39 10.46 -18.76
N THR A 54 8.47 9.22 -18.29
CA THR A 54 7.76 8.07 -18.87
C THR A 54 6.61 7.60 -17.95
N PRO A 55 5.40 7.34 -18.46
CA PRO A 55 4.30 6.83 -17.65
C PRO A 55 4.56 5.39 -17.16
N ILE A 56 4.22 5.10 -15.91
CA ILE A 56 4.32 3.77 -15.31
C ILE A 56 3.06 2.97 -15.67
N GLY A 57 3.17 2.06 -16.64
CA GLY A 57 2.05 1.18 -17.05
C GLY A 57 1.79 -0.01 -16.11
N ARG A 58 2.69 -0.30 -15.17
CA ARG A 58 2.56 -1.45 -14.25
C ARG A 58 1.84 -1.04 -12.97
N PHE A 59 0.55 -1.34 -12.90
CA PHE A 59 -0.32 -0.94 -11.79
C PHE A 59 0.15 -1.44 -10.41
N GLU A 60 0.73 -2.63 -10.33
CA GLU A 60 1.27 -3.15 -9.05
C GLU A 60 2.46 -2.33 -8.53
N LEU A 61 3.25 -1.68 -9.39
CA LEU A 61 4.28 -0.73 -8.95
C LEU A 61 3.67 0.56 -8.43
N VAL A 62 2.60 1.04 -9.07
CA VAL A 62 1.83 2.19 -8.57
C VAL A 62 1.29 1.91 -7.17
N LYS A 63 0.72 0.71 -6.95
CA LYS A 63 0.27 0.28 -5.62
C LYS A 63 1.42 0.27 -4.62
N LEU A 64 2.56 -0.33 -4.98
CA LEU A 64 3.73 -0.40 -4.11
C LEU A 64 4.17 0.99 -3.63
N PHE A 65 4.42 1.93 -4.54
CA PHE A 65 4.86 3.27 -4.15
C PHE A 65 3.76 4.06 -3.44
N SER A 66 2.48 3.88 -3.81
CA SER A 66 1.37 4.52 -3.09
C SER A 66 1.25 4.07 -1.63
N SER A 67 1.76 2.88 -1.28
CA SER A 67 1.72 2.34 0.08
C SER A 67 2.67 3.05 1.05
N VAL A 68 3.61 3.85 0.53
CA VAL A 68 4.65 4.56 1.29
C VAL A 68 4.61 6.09 1.11
N LEU A 69 3.55 6.64 0.50
CA LEU A 69 3.37 8.09 0.45
C LEU A 69 3.09 8.65 1.84
N ARG A 70 3.78 9.74 2.18
CA ARG A 70 3.58 10.54 3.38
C ARG A 70 3.30 11.99 3.01
N LYS A 71 2.51 12.67 3.81
CA LYS A 71 2.31 14.11 3.72
C LYS A 71 2.77 14.72 5.05
N ASP A 72 3.91 15.40 4.98
CA ASP A 72 4.41 16.22 6.09
C ASP A 72 3.73 17.60 6.10
#